data_AF-A0AA40WG74-F1
#
_entry.id   AF-A0AA40WG74-F1
#
_cell.length_a   1.000
_cell.length_b   1.000
_cell.length_c   1.000
_cell.angle_alpha   90.00
_cell.angle_beta   90.00
_cell.angle_gamma   90.00
#
_symmetry.space_group_name_H-M   'P 1'
#
loop_
_entity.id
_entity.type
_entity.pdbx_description
1 polymer ?
#
loop_
_entity_poly.entity_id
_entity_poly.type
_entity_poly.pdbx_seq_one_letter_code
_entity_poly.pdbx_strand_id
1 'polypeptide(L)'
;LADGTQGNGIPQLLPQLMLPWSLPGSDFTLSWDSLRALLPAAFSMAMLGAIESLLCAVVLDGMTGTKHKANSELIGQGLGNMVAPFFGGITATAAIARSAANVRAGATSPISAVIHAILVILALLVLAPLLSWLPLSAMAALLLMVA
;
A
#
# COMPACT_ATOMS: atom_id res chain seq x y z
N LEU A 1 -12.80 15.94 -15.90
CA LEU A 1 -11.41 16.22 -16.30
C LEU A 1 -11.40 17.57 -17.03
N ALA A 2 -10.22 18.17 -17.26
CA ALA A 2 -10.08 19.52 -17.82
C ALA A 2 -10.66 19.68 -19.25
N ASP A 3 -11.01 18.56 -19.88
CA ASP A 3 -11.64 18.41 -21.19
C ASP A 3 -13.19 18.25 -21.12
N GLY A 4 -13.79 18.36 -19.93
CA GLY A 4 -15.24 18.19 -19.72
C GLY A 4 -15.71 16.74 -19.60
N THR A 5 -14.83 15.74 -19.69
CA THR A 5 -15.19 14.33 -19.49
C THR A 5 -15.36 14.02 -18.00
N GLN A 6 -16.27 13.09 -17.63
CA GLN A 6 -16.27 12.56 -16.26
C GLN A 6 -15.05 11.66 -16.10
N GLY A 7 -14.17 11.99 -15.15
CA GLY A 7 -13.11 11.05 -14.78
C GLY A 7 -13.75 9.82 -14.16
N ASN A 8 -13.23 8.63 -14.48
CA ASN A 8 -13.59 7.44 -13.73
C ASN A 8 -13.17 7.68 -12.27
N GLY A 9 -14.14 7.92 -11.40
CA GLY A 9 -13.91 8.03 -9.96
C GLY A 9 -13.36 6.73 -9.40
N ILE A 10 -13.12 6.69 -8.08
CA ILE A 10 -12.74 5.44 -7.43
C ILE A 10 -13.90 4.44 -7.62
N PRO A 11 -13.66 3.27 -8.25
CA PRO A 11 -14.74 2.31 -8.48
C PRO A 11 -15.31 1.83 -7.15
N GLN A 12 -16.63 1.83 -7.02
CA GLN A 12 -17.34 1.34 -5.83
C GLN A 12 -17.47 -0.19 -5.83
N LEU A 13 -16.40 -0.87 -6.20
CA LEU A 13 -16.34 -2.31 -6.34
C LEU A 13 -15.24 -2.82 -5.41
N LEU A 14 -15.44 -4.01 -4.86
CA LEU A 14 -14.37 -4.68 -4.14
C LEU A 14 -13.18 -4.93 -5.06
N PRO A 15 -11.94 -4.96 -4.53
CA PRO A 15 -10.78 -5.34 -5.30
C PRO A 15 -11.02 -6.72 -5.94
N GLN A 16 -11.00 -6.77 -7.26
CA GLN A 16 -11.20 -8.01 -8.00
C GLN A 16 -9.85 -8.66 -8.28
N LEU A 17 -9.84 -9.99 -8.24
CA LEU A 17 -8.67 -10.75 -8.67
C LEU A 17 -8.44 -10.50 -10.17
N MET A 18 -7.30 -9.92 -10.50
CA MET A 18 -6.88 -9.64 -11.86
C MET A 18 -5.41 -10.00 -12.04
N LEU A 19 -5.07 -10.50 -13.22
CA LEU A 19 -3.66 -10.75 -13.53
C LEU A 19 -2.97 -9.41 -13.79
N PRO A 20 -1.82 -9.12 -13.16
CA PRO A 20 -1.15 -7.82 -13.30
C PRO A 20 -0.77 -7.48 -14.74
N TRP A 21 -0.52 -8.49 -15.58
CA TRP A 21 -0.20 -8.34 -17.00
C TRP A 21 -1.43 -8.30 -17.92
N SER A 22 -2.64 -8.29 -17.36
CA SER A 22 -3.91 -8.21 -18.10
C SER A 22 -4.70 -6.95 -17.72
N LEU A 23 -3.99 -5.90 -17.30
CA LEU A 23 -4.60 -4.62 -16.93
C LEU A 23 -5.16 -3.91 -18.18
N PRO A 24 -6.35 -3.27 -18.10
CA PRO A 24 -6.90 -2.51 -19.22
C PRO A 24 -5.95 -1.38 -19.64
N GLY A 25 -5.58 -1.34 -20.92
CA GLY A 25 -4.67 -0.32 -21.46
C GLY A 25 -3.18 -0.58 -21.22
N SER A 26 -2.78 -1.77 -20.78
CA SER A 26 -1.37 -2.15 -20.71
C SER A 26 -0.90 -2.86 -21.99
N ASP A 27 0.17 -2.34 -22.62
CA ASP A 27 0.91 -3.04 -23.69
C ASP A 27 1.92 -4.07 -23.13
N PHE A 28 1.79 -4.41 -21.85
CA PHE A 28 2.74 -5.27 -21.15
C PHE A 28 2.55 -6.73 -21.55
N THR A 29 3.66 -7.39 -21.92
CA THR A 29 3.68 -8.83 -22.18
C THR A 29 4.62 -9.51 -21.19
N LEU A 30 4.13 -10.61 -20.59
CA LEU A 30 4.94 -11.43 -19.69
C LEU A 30 5.92 -12.26 -20.54
N SER A 31 7.15 -11.78 -20.64
CA SER A 31 8.25 -12.45 -21.33
C SER A 31 9.48 -12.54 -20.43
N TRP A 32 10.45 -13.37 -20.81
CA TRP A 32 11.73 -13.46 -20.09
C TRP A 32 12.48 -12.12 -20.11
N ASP A 33 12.40 -11.38 -21.22
CA ASP A 33 13.03 -10.07 -21.36
C ASP A 33 12.36 -9.04 -20.43
N SER A 34 11.03 -9.05 -20.33
CA SER A 34 10.28 -8.20 -19.39
C SER A 34 10.69 -8.48 -17.93
N LEU A 35 10.82 -9.76 -17.57
CA LEU A 35 11.26 -10.14 -16.22
C LEU A 35 12.68 -9.64 -15.93
N ARG A 36 13.61 -9.84 -16.87
CA ARG A 36 15.00 -9.37 -16.74
C ARG A 36 15.09 -7.85 -16.65
N ALA A 37 14.26 -7.13 -17.39
CA ALA A 37 14.20 -5.68 -17.36
C ALA A 37 13.65 -5.13 -16.03
N LEU A 38 12.68 -5.82 -15.42
CA LEU A 38 12.06 -5.40 -14.15
C LEU A 38 12.84 -5.84 -12.91
N LEU A 39 13.70 -6.86 -13.03
CA LEU A 39 14.42 -7.45 -11.89
C LEU A 39 15.22 -6.44 -11.05
N PRO A 40 15.99 -5.49 -11.65
CA PRO A 40 16.72 -4.49 -10.87
C PRO A 40 15.80 -3.60 -10.05
N ALA A 41 14.72 -3.10 -10.65
CA ALA A 41 13.74 -2.25 -9.97
C ALA A 41 13.01 -3.03 -8.86
N ALA A 42 12.61 -4.28 -9.14
CA ALA A 42 11.96 -5.15 -8.16
C ALA A 42 12.86 -5.40 -6.94
N PHE A 43 14.16 -5.67 -7.18
CA PHE A 43 15.14 -5.87 -6.12
C PHE A 43 15.34 -4.58 -5.28
N SER A 44 15.47 -3.42 -5.93
CA SER A 44 15.58 -2.14 -5.24
C SER A 44 14.35 -1.86 -4.36
N MET A 45 13.14 -2.11 -4.86
CA MET A 45 11.91 -1.92 -4.08
C MET A 45 11.81 -2.92 -2.92
N ALA A 46 12.24 -4.17 -3.11
CA ALA A 46 12.28 -5.15 -2.04
C ALA A 46 13.26 -4.75 -0.93
N MET A 47 14.44 -4.24 -1.29
CA MET A 47 15.43 -3.75 -0.32
C MET A 47 14.94 -2.51 0.42
N LEU A 48 14.41 -1.52 -0.29
CA LEU A 48 13.80 -0.33 0.32
C LEU A 48 12.68 -0.72 1.29
N GLY A 49 11.79 -1.60 0.85
CA GLY A 49 10.69 -2.10 1.68
C GLY A 49 11.19 -2.81 2.94
N ALA A 50 12.20 -3.67 2.82
CA ALA A 50 12.79 -4.39 3.95
C ALA A 50 13.42 -3.44 4.97
N ILE A 51 14.18 -2.44 4.51
CA ILE A 51 14.79 -1.43 5.39
C ILE A 51 13.72 -0.67 6.16
N GLU A 52 12.70 -0.16 5.46
CA GLU A 52 11.59 0.58 6.09
C GLU A 52 10.78 -0.28 7.07
N SER A 53 10.51 -1.55 6.75
CA SER A 53 9.82 -2.47 7.67
C SER A 53 10.61 -2.69 8.95
N LEU A 54 11.91 -2.94 8.84
CA LEU A 54 12.75 -3.19 10.01
C LEU A 54 12.98 -1.93 10.83
N LEU A 55 13.17 -0.76 10.19
CA LEU A 55 13.22 0.53 10.89
C LEU A 55 11.92 0.81 11.64
N CYS A 56 10.76 0.58 11.00
CA CYS A 56 9.46 0.70 11.64
C CYS A 56 9.33 -0.24 12.84
N ALA A 57 9.71 -1.52 12.68
CA ALA A 57 9.62 -2.51 13.74
C ALA A 57 10.50 -2.14 14.95
N VAL A 58 11.71 -1.62 14.73
CA VAL A 58 12.60 -1.14 15.80
C VAL A 58 11.99 0.06 16.56
N VAL A 59 11.38 1.01 15.85
CA VAL A 59 10.70 2.15 16.49
C VAL A 59 9.52 1.65 17.35
N LEU A 60 8.72 0.73 16.82
CA LEU A 60 7.57 0.18 17.55
C LEU A 60 7.99 -0.65 18.76
N ASP A 61 9.03 -1.48 18.64
CA ASP A 61 9.61 -2.22 19.76
C ASP A 61 10.02 -1.30 20.91
N GLY A 62 10.60 -0.14 20.59
CA GLY A 62 10.93 0.89 21.59
C GLY A 62 9.70 1.49 22.28
N MET A 63 8.56 1.57 21.57
CA MET A 63 7.30 2.10 22.11
C MET A 63 6.53 1.08 22.95
N THR A 64 6.60 -0.21 22.60
CA THR A 64 5.84 -1.29 23.25
C THR A 64 6.64 -2.07 24.28
N GLY A 65 7.97 -1.91 24.32
CA GLY A 65 8.86 -2.71 25.16
C GLY A 65 8.98 -4.17 24.72
N THR A 66 8.63 -4.48 23.46
CA THR A 66 8.68 -5.84 22.90
C THR A 66 9.88 -6.01 21.96
N LYS A 67 10.05 -7.22 21.41
CA LYS A 67 10.95 -7.47 20.29
C LYS A 67 10.22 -8.14 19.13
N HIS A 68 10.37 -7.57 17.95
CA HIS A 68 9.93 -8.16 16.71
C HIS A 68 10.84 -9.31 16.27
N LYS A 69 10.34 -10.13 15.34
CA LYS A 69 11.13 -11.14 14.64
C LYS A 69 11.34 -10.68 13.20
N ALA A 70 12.53 -10.19 12.88
CA ALA A 70 12.86 -9.63 11.56
C ALA A 70 12.48 -10.56 10.39
N ASN A 71 12.80 -11.86 10.48
CA ASN A 71 12.45 -12.82 9.43
C ASN A 71 10.93 -12.93 9.21
N SER A 72 10.14 -12.90 10.28
CA SER A 72 8.67 -12.97 10.19
C SER A 72 8.10 -11.71 9.56
N GLU A 73 8.66 -10.54 9.89
CA GLU A 73 8.29 -9.25 9.29
C GLU A 73 8.57 -9.25 7.78
N LEU A 74 9.78 -9.65 7.37
CA LEU A 74 10.18 -9.70 5.96
C LEU A 74 9.37 -10.70 5.14
N ILE A 75 9.07 -11.89 5.70
CA ILE A 75 8.20 -12.87 5.04
C ILE A 75 6.79 -12.31 4.89
N GLY A 76 6.24 -11.67 5.94
CA GLY A 76 4.91 -11.06 5.89
C GLY A 76 4.81 -9.97 4.82
N GLN A 77 5.78 -9.06 4.79
CA GLN A 77 5.85 -8.00 3.78
C GLN A 77 6.03 -8.55 2.36
N GLY A 78 6.90 -9.55 2.19
CA GLY A 78 7.13 -10.20 0.90
C GLY A 78 5.88 -10.88 0.36
N LEU A 79 5.15 -11.62 1.21
CA LEU A 79 3.87 -12.23 0.87
C LEU A 79 2.83 -11.17 0.50
N GLY A 80 2.73 -10.09 1.28
CA GLY A 80 1.86 -8.97 0.96
C GLY A 80 2.14 -8.38 -0.42
N ASN A 81 3.41 -8.14 -0.74
CA ASN A 81 3.83 -7.57 -2.02
C ASN A 81 3.76 -8.54 -3.21
N MET A 82 3.72 -9.85 -2.97
CA MET A 82 3.42 -10.84 -4.02
C MET A 82 1.92 -10.90 -4.32
N VAL A 83 1.06 -10.73 -3.32
CA VAL A 83 -0.40 -10.84 -3.47
C VAL A 83 -1.05 -9.53 -3.93
N ALA A 84 -0.58 -8.38 -3.43
CA ALA A 84 -1.19 -7.07 -3.69
C ALA A 84 -1.38 -6.75 -5.19
N PRO A 85 -0.44 -7.03 -6.10
CA PRO A 85 -0.61 -6.75 -7.53
C PRO A 85 -1.80 -7.48 -8.16
N PHE A 86 -2.17 -8.65 -7.65
CA PHE A 86 -3.33 -9.40 -8.14
C PHE A 86 -4.67 -8.76 -7.81
N PHE A 87 -4.68 -7.72 -6.98
CA PHE A 87 -5.86 -6.93 -6.63
C PHE A 87 -5.74 -5.47 -7.11
N GLY A 88 -4.84 -5.20 -8.07
CA GLY A 88 -4.53 -3.85 -8.54
C GLY A 88 -3.72 -3.02 -7.54
N GLY A 89 -3.16 -3.65 -6.51
CA GLY A 89 -2.32 -3.00 -5.52
C GLY A 89 -0.92 -2.69 -6.04
N ILE A 90 -0.31 -1.66 -5.46
CA ILE A 90 1.10 -1.31 -5.68
C ILE A 90 1.97 -1.91 -4.58
N THR A 91 3.28 -1.89 -4.78
CA THR A 91 4.23 -2.27 -3.73
C THR A 91 4.02 -1.44 -2.47
N ALA A 92 3.99 -2.13 -1.32
CA ALA A 92 3.72 -1.57 -0.01
C ALA A 92 4.95 -1.68 0.89
N THR A 93 5.15 -0.65 1.71
CA THR A 93 6.16 -0.56 2.75
C THR A 93 5.51 -0.32 4.11
N ALA A 94 6.26 -0.53 5.19
CA ALA A 94 5.79 -0.14 6.51
C ALA A 94 5.63 1.39 6.62
N ALA A 95 4.70 1.82 7.46
CA ALA A 95 4.39 3.24 7.66
C ALA A 95 4.59 3.62 9.14
N ILE A 96 5.79 4.10 9.49
CA ILE A 96 6.19 4.42 10.87
C ILE A 96 5.16 5.30 11.58
N ALA A 97 4.77 6.42 10.95
CA ALA A 97 3.84 7.38 11.54
C ALA A 97 2.47 6.76 11.88
N ARG A 98 1.92 5.93 10.97
CA ARG A 98 0.63 5.29 11.17
C ARG A 98 0.71 4.20 12.23
N SER A 99 1.75 3.37 12.19
CA SER A 99 1.97 2.33 13.19
C SER A 99 2.20 2.91 14.58
N ALA A 100 2.97 4.00 14.69
CA ALA A 100 3.20 4.71 15.95
C ALA A 100 1.90 5.34 16.48
N ALA A 101 1.10 5.97 15.62
CA ALA A 101 -0.22 6.48 15.99
C ALA A 101 -1.13 5.35 16.49
N ASN A 102 -1.08 4.18 15.85
CA ASN A 102 -1.86 3.01 16.23
C ASN A 102 -1.46 2.47 17.61
N VAL A 103 -0.16 2.37 17.90
CA VAL A 103 0.35 1.99 19.23
C VAL A 103 -0.06 3.03 20.29
N ARG A 104 0.04 4.33 19.97
CA ARG A 104 -0.40 5.41 20.88
C ARG A 104 -1.91 5.40 21.13
N ALA A 105 -2.70 4.90 20.18
CA ALA A 105 -4.13 4.66 20.32
C ALA A 105 -4.46 3.39 21.12
N GLY A 106 -3.45 2.66 21.62
CA GLY A 106 -3.62 1.48 22.47
C GLY A 106 -3.65 0.15 21.72
N ALA A 107 -3.19 0.08 20.46
CA ALA A 107 -3.12 -1.19 19.74
C ALA A 107 -2.07 -2.14 20.36
N THR A 108 -2.49 -3.37 20.66
CA THR A 108 -1.65 -4.42 21.29
C THR A 108 -1.61 -5.74 20.52
N SER A 109 -2.32 -5.82 19.38
CA SER A 109 -2.50 -7.06 18.62
C SER A 109 -2.50 -6.79 17.11
N PRO A 110 -2.01 -7.75 16.28
CA PRO A 110 -2.08 -7.65 14.82
C PRO A 110 -3.50 -7.50 14.27
N ILE A 111 -4.52 -7.86 15.06
CA ILE A 111 -5.94 -7.65 14.71
C ILE A 111 -6.24 -6.18 14.41
N SER A 112 -5.55 -5.23 15.05
CA SER A 112 -5.72 -3.80 14.78
C SER A 112 -5.42 -3.43 13.32
N ALA A 113 -4.39 -4.04 12.72
CA ALA A 113 -4.07 -3.82 11.30
C ALA A 113 -5.13 -4.42 10.37
N VAL A 114 -5.69 -5.58 10.73
CA VAL A 114 -6.80 -6.21 9.98
C VAL A 114 -8.05 -5.34 10.02
N ILE A 115 -8.41 -4.82 11.19
CA ILE A 115 -9.54 -3.89 11.35
C ILE A 115 -9.29 -2.62 10.52
N HIS A 116 -8.07 -2.05 10.58
CA HIS A 116 -7.71 -0.89 9.77
C HIS A 116 -7.90 -1.15 8.27
N ALA A 117 -7.45 -2.30 7.77
CA ALA A 117 -7.63 -2.66 6.36
C ALA A 117 -9.11 -2.79 5.96
N ILE A 118 -9.93 -3.43 6.79
CA ILE A 118 -11.38 -3.56 6.57
C ILE A 118 -12.03 -2.18 6.57
N LEU A 119 -11.69 -1.31 7.53
CA LEU A 119 -12.21 0.05 7.60
C LEU A 119 -11.83 0.87 6.37
N VAL A 120 -10.60 0.74 5.86
CA VAL A 120 -10.19 1.41 4.62
C VAL A 120 -11.02 0.92 3.43
N ILE A 121 -11.25 -0.39 3.29
CA ILE A 121 -12.09 -0.93 2.20
C ILE A 121 -13.53 -0.39 2.32
N LEU A 122 -14.14 -0.45 3.51
CA LEU A 122 -15.49 0.05 3.73
C LEU A 122 -15.59 1.55 3.48
N ALA A 123 -14.60 2.32 3.95
CA ALA A 123 -14.53 3.76 3.73
C ALA A 123 -14.46 4.07 2.23
N LEU A 124 -13.65 3.34 1.45
CA LEU A 124 -13.59 3.53 0.01
C LEU A 124 -14.93 3.20 -0.68
N LEU A 125 -15.59 2.10 -0.32
CA LEU A 125 -16.87 1.73 -0.92
C LEU A 125 -17.97 2.79 -0.66
N VAL A 126 -18.00 3.34 0.56
CA VAL A 126 -19.02 4.31 0.98
C VAL A 126 -18.67 5.74 0.52
N LEU A 127 -17.41 6.15 0.67
CA LEU A 127 -16.97 7.54 0.44
C LEU A 127 -16.43 7.79 -0.97
N ALA A 128 -16.27 6.77 -1.83
CA ALA A 128 -15.80 6.97 -3.21
C ALA A 128 -16.51 8.11 -3.99
N PRO A 129 -17.85 8.30 -3.91
CA PRO A 129 -18.54 9.40 -4.58
C PRO A 129 -18.22 10.77 -4.00
N LEU A 130 -17.78 10.85 -2.74
CA LEU A 130 -17.33 12.10 -2.11
C LEU A 130 -15.87 12.35 -2.44
N LEU A 131 -15.05 11.30 -2.45
CA LEU A 131 -13.62 11.36 -2.79
C LEU A 131 -13.39 11.79 -4.25
N SER A 132 -14.34 11.53 -5.17
CA SER A 132 -14.23 12.01 -6.55
C SER A 132 -14.25 13.53 -6.70
N TRP A 133 -14.68 14.26 -5.68
CA TRP A 133 -14.67 15.74 -5.65
C TRP A 133 -13.39 16.32 -5.06
N LEU A 134 -12.50 15.47 -4.56
CA LEU A 134 -11.28 15.90 -3.88
C LEU A 134 -10.33 16.54 -4.91
N PRO A 135 -9.98 17.83 -4.77
CA PRO A 135 -9.13 18.51 -5.73
C PRO A 135 -7.69 17.97 -5.62
N LEU A 136 -7.07 17.71 -6.78
CA LEU A 136 -5.69 17.22 -6.87
C LEU A 136 -4.69 18.16 -6.18
N SER A 137 -4.97 19.47 -6.14
CA SER A 137 -4.16 20.47 -5.43
C SER A 137 -4.13 20.24 -3.92
N ALA A 138 -5.24 19.81 -3.30
CA ALA A 138 -5.26 19.48 -1.88
C ALA A 138 -4.45 18.22 -1.57
N MET A 139 -4.48 17.22 -2.46
CA MET A 139 -3.63 16.03 -2.35
C MET A 139 -2.15 16.39 -2.50
N ALA A 140 -1.80 17.25 -3.46
CA ALA A 140 -0.43 17.72 -3.61
C ALA A 140 0.08 18.48 -2.38
N ALA A 141 -0.76 19.36 -1.80
CA ALA A 141 -0.42 20.07 -0.57
C ALA A 141 -0.22 19.12 0.63
N LEU A 142 -1.05 18.09 0.75
CA LEU A 142 -0.86 17.05 1.78
C LEU A 142 0.47 16.32 1.60
N LEU A 143 0.83 15.95 0.37
CA LEU A 143 2.11 15.30 0.08
C LEU A 143 3.30 16.21 0.40
N LEU A 144 3.22 17.52 0.13
CA LEU A 144 4.26 18.48 0.49
C LEU A 144 4.43 18.68 2.00
N MET A 145 3.37 18.48 2.79
CA MET A 145 3.44 18.59 4.25
C MET A 145 4.06 17.35 4.89
N VAL A 146 3.87 16.19 4.26
CA VAL A 146 4.35 14.88 4.77
C VAL A 146 5.74 14.52 4.23
N ALA A 147 6.12 15.01 3.05
CA ALA A 147 7.44 14.84 2.43
C ALA A 147 8.54 15.56 3.22
#